data_AF-A0A532EG07-F1
#
_entry.id   AF-A0A532EG07-F1
#
_cell.length_a   1.000
_cell.length_b   1.000
_cell.length_c   1.000
_cell.angle_alpha   90.00
_cell.angle_beta   90.00
_cell.angle_gamma   90.00
#
_symmetry.space_group_name_H-M   'P 1'
#
loop_
_entity.id
_entity.type
_entity.pdbx_description
1 polymer ?
#
loop_
_entity_poly.entity_id
_entity_poly.type
_entity_poly.pdbx_seq_one_letter_code
_entity_poly.pdbx_strand_id
1 'polypeptide(L)'
;MAADFIHRILRSLQGTFVPTPVAQPAIVDNRPEQPTPPPVRERRIDTRFAVRTPCVYELVEGHGSNASTILGKAYSLNVSSDGILLLLDQKPQSRQLLNIRNPALQRQRSLTLFEVRWSTHLPVGTTHPRYLVGCRLAFGRFPYFLVQRQHLDRDISGLSL
;
A
#
# COMPACT_ATOMS: atom_id res chain seq x y z
N MET A 1 17.97 29.92 72.38
CA MET A 1 18.17 29.59 70.94
C MET A 1 16.84 29.11 70.32
N ALA A 2 15.86 30.01 70.11
CA ALA A 2 14.57 29.67 69.49
C ALA A 2 13.80 30.91 68.93
N ALA A 3 14.10 32.13 69.40
CA ALA A 3 13.40 33.34 69.00
C ALA A 3 13.72 33.80 67.56
N ASP A 4 14.95 33.56 67.07
CA ASP A 4 15.37 34.02 65.73
C ASP A 4 14.74 33.22 64.58
N PHE A 5 14.27 32.00 64.84
CA PHE A 5 13.66 31.15 63.82
C PHE A 5 12.25 31.63 63.45
N ILE A 6 11.44 32.00 64.44
CA ILE A 6 10.06 32.46 64.22
C ILE A 6 10.06 33.81 63.49
N HIS A 7 10.95 34.74 63.86
CA HIS A 7 11.07 36.03 63.19
C HIS A 7 11.52 35.92 61.72
N ARG A 8 12.32 34.88 61.39
CA ARG A 8 12.75 34.62 60.02
C ARG A 8 11.63 34.06 59.14
N ILE A 9 10.76 33.21 59.68
CA ILE A 9 9.60 32.68 58.96
C ILE A 9 8.56 33.78 58.71
N LEU A 10 8.25 34.59 59.72
CA LEU A 10 7.26 35.66 59.57
C LEU A 10 7.70 36.73 58.55
N ARG A 11 9.01 37.05 58.47
CA ARG A 11 9.55 37.94 57.43
C ARG A 11 9.50 37.31 56.03
N SER A 12 9.66 35.99 55.93
CA SER A 12 9.57 35.26 54.67
C SER A 12 8.16 35.21 54.08
N LEU A 13 7.11 35.34 54.90
CA LEU A 13 5.72 35.26 54.45
C LEU A 13 5.11 36.64 54.14
N GLN A 14 5.81 37.74 54.42
CA GLN A 14 5.32 39.12 54.24
C GLN A 14 5.83 39.83 52.97
N GLY A 15 6.68 39.19 52.17
CA GLY A 15 6.91 39.56 50.76
C GLY A 15 6.46 38.38 49.91
N THR A 16 5.46 38.45 49.03
CA THR A 16 5.15 39.54 48.11
C THR A 16 3.72 39.30 47.65
N PHE A 17 2.78 40.14 48.06
CA PHE A 17 1.51 40.26 47.35
C PHE A 17 1.83 40.91 46.00
N VAL A 18 1.95 40.08 44.96
CA VAL A 18 1.94 40.56 43.58
C VAL A 18 0.47 40.90 43.27
N PRO A 19 0.13 42.13 42.88
CA PRO A 19 -1.20 42.41 42.37
C PRO A 19 -1.39 41.55 41.14
N THR A 20 -2.43 40.72 41.12
CA THR A 20 -2.84 39.96 39.95
C THR A 20 -2.88 40.92 38.76
N PRO A 21 -2.06 40.73 37.70
CA PRO A 21 -2.33 41.46 36.48
C PRO A 21 -3.69 40.96 36.02
N VAL A 22 -4.61 41.91 35.77
CA VAL A 22 -5.92 41.63 35.17
C VAL A 22 -5.65 40.72 33.98
N ALA A 23 -6.06 39.46 34.09
CA ALA A 23 -5.93 38.51 33.01
C ALA A 23 -6.71 39.10 31.84
N GLN A 24 -5.99 39.56 30.82
CA GLN A 24 -6.60 39.81 29.52
C GLN A 24 -7.33 38.51 29.15
N PRO A 25 -8.61 38.54 28.76
CA PRO A 25 -9.28 37.33 28.34
C PRO A 25 -8.42 36.70 27.27
N ALA A 26 -8.00 35.46 27.50
CA ALA A 26 -7.26 34.70 26.51
C ALA A 26 -8.05 34.84 25.21
N ILE A 27 -7.43 35.41 24.18
CA ILE A 27 -7.99 35.38 22.84
C ILE A 27 -8.03 33.89 22.50
N VAL A 28 -9.18 33.27 22.72
CA VAL A 28 -9.44 31.90 22.31
C VAL A 28 -9.47 32.00 20.80
N ASP A 29 -8.35 31.67 20.18
CA ASP A 29 -8.28 31.52 18.73
C ASP A 29 -9.15 30.29 18.39
N ASN A 30 -10.44 30.54 18.15
CA ASN A 30 -11.42 29.57 17.67
C ASN A 30 -11.08 29.20 16.22
N ARG A 31 -9.84 28.80 15.93
CA ARG A 31 -9.54 28.11 14.69
C ARG A 31 -10.34 26.82 14.76
N PRO A 32 -11.25 26.57 13.80
CA PRO A 32 -11.89 25.26 13.73
C PRO A 32 -10.77 24.24 13.63
N GLU A 33 -10.66 23.40 14.66
CA GLU A 33 -9.73 22.31 14.73
C GLU A 33 -9.92 21.51 13.44
N GLN A 34 -8.91 21.52 12.56
CA GLN A 34 -9.03 20.80 11.30
C GLN A 34 -9.33 19.34 11.64
N PRO A 35 -10.42 18.77 11.12
CA PRO A 35 -10.79 17.39 11.43
C PRO A 35 -9.60 16.51 11.16
N THR A 36 -9.07 15.86 12.21
CA THR A 36 -8.02 14.87 12.05
C THR A 36 -8.52 13.84 11.04
N PRO A 37 -7.80 13.59 9.93
CA PRO A 37 -8.25 12.64 8.95
C PRO A 37 -8.50 11.31 9.65
N PRO A 38 -9.60 10.60 9.33
CA PRO A 38 -9.93 9.36 9.99
C PRO A 38 -8.73 8.40 9.87
N PRO A 39 -8.43 7.61 10.91
CA PRO A 39 -7.30 6.70 10.89
C PRO A 39 -7.44 5.79 9.67
N VAL A 40 -6.44 5.85 8.78
CA VAL A 40 -6.37 4.99 7.59
C VAL A 40 -6.22 3.56 8.10
N ARG A 41 -7.35 2.85 8.19
CA ARG A 41 -7.34 1.42 8.47
C ARG A 41 -6.76 0.72 7.26
N GLU A 42 -5.50 0.33 7.37
CA GLU A 42 -4.88 -0.59 6.44
C GLU A 42 -5.73 -1.87 6.40
N ARG A 43 -6.38 -2.11 5.26
CA ARG A 43 -7.28 -3.26 5.09
C ARG A 43 -6.51 -4.51 4.70
N ARG A 44 -5.26 -4.38 4.26
CA ARG A 44 -4.42 -5.50 3.84
C ARG A 44 -3.40 -5.86 4.92
N ILE A 45 -3.32 -7.15 5.21
CA ILE A 45 -2.34 -7.70 6.15
C ILE A 45 -1.03 -8.04 5.41
N ASP A 46 -1.11 -8.32 4.11
CA ASP A 46 0.04 -8.72 3.29
C ASP A 46 0.76 -7.53 2.62
N THR A 47 2.10 -7.53 2.71
CA THR A 47 2.96 -6.59 2.00
C THR A 47 2.92 -6.81 0.49
N ARG A 48 2.89 -5.72 -0.29
CA ARG A 48 3.00 -5.74 -1.75
C ARG A 48 4.29 -5.12 -2.23
N PHE A 49 4.92 -5.75 -3.21
CA PHE A 49 6.12 -5.25 -3.86
C PHE A 49 5.79 -4.72 -5.25
N ALA A 50 6.34 -3.55 -5.58
CA ALA A 50 6.24 -3.03 -6.94
C ALA A 50 7.16 -3.85 -7.86
N VAL A 51 6.63 -4.32 -8.98
CA VAL A 51 7.37 -5.16 -9.94
C VAL A 51 7.59 -4.41 -11.25
N ARG A 52 6.50 -3.87 -11.82
CA ARG A 52 6.49 -3.08 -13.06
C ARG A 52 7.19 -3.76 -14.24
N THR A 53 7.00 -5.08 -14.40
CA THR A 53 7.61 -5.86 -15.49
C THR A 53 6.58 -6.26 -16.55
N PRO A 54 6.95 -6.25 -17.84
CA PRO A 54 6.13 -6.86 -18.88
C PRO A 54 5.99 -8.38 -18.66
N CYS A 55 4.81 -8.91 -18.97
CA CYS A 55 4.52 -10.34 -18.95
C CYS A 55 3.52 -10.70 -20.05
N VAL A 56 3.34 -11.99 -20.31
CA VAL A 56 2.25 -12.50 -21.16
C VAL A 56 1.29 -13.31 -20.30
N TYR A 57 0.03 -13.33 -20.70
CA TYR A 57 -0.99 -14.09 -20.01
C TYR A 57 -1.78 -14.96 -20.98
N GLU A 58 -2.28 -16.07 -20.46
CA GLU A 58 -3.20 -16.97 -21.14
C GLU A 58 -4.53 -16.93 -20.38
N LEU A 59 -5.61 -16.58 -21.08
CA LEU A 59 -6.99 -16.70 -20.60
C LEU A 59 -7.64 -17.94 -21.22
N VAL A 60 -8.36 -18.70 -20.41
CA VAL A 60 -9.25 -19.74 -20.92
C VAL A 60 -10.62 -19.10 -21.16
N GLU A 61 -11.14 -19.22 -22.37
CA GLU A 61 -12.46 -18.75 -22.76
C GLU A 61 -13.34 -19.94 -23.17
N GLY A 62 -14.60 -19.94 -22.72
CA GLY A 62 -15.54 -21.04 -22.98
C GLY A 62 -15.50 -22.17 -21.94
N HIS A 63 -16.35 -23.18 -22.14
CA HIS A 63 -16.49 -24.35 -21.25
C HIS A 63 -16.49 -25.64 -22.06
N GLY A 64 -15.93 -26.73 -21.51
CA GLY A 64 -15.95 -28.05 -22.12
C GLY A 64 -15.01 -28.18 -23.34
N SER A 65 -15.42 -28.95 -24.34
CA SER A 65 -14.60 -29.29 -25.53
C SER A 65 -14.26 -28.09 -26.43
N ASN A 66 -14.95 -26.97 -26.27
CA ASN A 66 -14.80 -25.78 -27.12
C ASN A 66 -14.03 -24.65 -26.41
N ALA A 67 -13.33 -24.96 -25.31
CA ALA A 67 -12.53 -23.98 -24.61
C ALA A 67 -11.36 -23.52 -25.52
N SER A 68 -11.32 -22.22 -25.81
CA SER A 68 -10.23 -21.59 -26.53
C SER A 68 -9.27 -20.94 -25.53
N THR A 69 -7.99 -20.83 -25.90
CA THR A 69 -7.01 -20.08 -25.11
C THR A 69 -6.68 -18.78 -25.83
N ILE A 70 -6.90 -17.66 -25.14
CA ILE A 70 -6.53 -16.33 -25.62
C ILE A 70 -5.18 -15.95 -25.01
N LEU A 71 -4.23 -15.62 -25.86
CA LEU A 71 -2.94 -15.06 -25.45
C LEU A 71 -3.00 -13.53 -25.49
N GLY A 72 -2.50 -12.86 -24.45
CA GLY A 72 -2.41 -11.41 -24.41
C GLY A 72 -1.17 -10.89 -23.72
N LYS A 73 -0.95 -9.57 -23.80
CA LYS A 73 0.18 -8.88 -23.19
C LYS A 73 -0.28 -8.16 -21.93
N ALA A 74 0.56 -8.21 -20.90
CA ALA A 74 0.29 -7.54 -19.64
C ALA A 74 1.52 -6.85 -19.07
N TYR A 75 1.27 -5.98 -18.10
CA TYR A 75 2.28 -5.48 -17.18
C TYR A 75 1.91 -5.89 -15.75
N SER A 76 2.84 -6.56 -15.07
CA SER A 76 2.74 -6.81 -13.63
C SER A 76 3.12 -5.55 -12.88
N LEU A 77 2.19 -4.97 -12.12
CA LEU A 77 2.41 -3.70 -11.41
C LEU A 77 2.90 -3.94 -9.99
N ASN A 78 2.22 -4.81 -9.25
CA ASN A 78 2.64 -5.23 -7.91
C ASN A 78 2.18 -6.65 -7.59
N VAL A 79 2.86 -7.28 -6.62
CA VAL A 79 2.61 -8.66 -6.19
C VAL A 79 2.64 -8.79 -4.67
N SER A 80 1.86 -9.73 -4.16
CA SER A 80 1.91 -10.27 -2.78
C SER A 80 2.08 -11.79 -2.84
N SER A 81 2.10 -12.43 -1.67
CA SER A 81 2.00 -13.88 -1.49
C SER A 81 0.75 -14.48 -2.13
N ASP A 82 -0.35 -13.75 -2.11
CA ASP A 82 -1.68 -14.25 -2.45
C ASP A 82 -2.28 -13.62 -3.71
N GLY A 83 -1.61 -12.65 -4.32
CA GLY A 83 -2.22 -11.90 -5.41
C GLY A 83 -1.28 -11.03 -6.23
N ILE A 84 -1.81 -10.54 -7.34
CA ILE A 84 -1.09 -9.75 -8.32
C ILE A 84 -2.01 -8.67 -8.89
N LEU A 85 -1.45 -7.49 -9.14
CA LEU A 85 -2.11 -6.41 -9.88
C LEU A 85 -1.52 -6.34 -11.28
N LEU A 86 -2.39 -6.43 -12.29
CA LEU A 86 -2.03 -6.44 -13.70
C LEU A 86 -2.63 -5.25 -14.43
N LEU A 87 -1.94 -4.84 -15.50
CA LEU A 87 -2.49 -4.01 -16.56
C LEU A 87 -2.61 -4.88 -17.83
N LEU A 88 -3.84 -5.20 -18.24
CA LEU A 88 -4.13 -6.04 -19.42
C LEU A 88 -4.48 -5.19 -20.64
N ASP A 89 -4.19 -5.74 -21.82
CA ASP A 89 -4.59 -5.20 -23.13
C ASP A 89 -6.01 -5.59 -23.55
N GLN A 90 -6.62 -6.58 -22.88
CA GLN A 90 -7.98 -7.04 -23.15
C GLN A 90 -8.82 -7.09 -21.86
N LYS A 91 -10.15 -6.98 -22.02
CA LYS A 91 -11.09 -7.03 -20.90
C LYS A 91 -11.25 -8.48 -20.42
N PRO A 92 -10.92 -8.81 -19.16
CA PRO A 92 -11.19 -10.14 -18.63
C PRO A 92 -12.66 -10.29 -18.23
N GLN A 93 -13.13 -11.54 -18.19
CA GLN A 93 -14.41 -11.89 -17.58
C GLN A 93 -14.28 -11.95 -16.05
N SER A 94 -15.42 -11.81 -15.35
CA SER A 94 -15.45 -11.94 -13.90
C SER A 94 -15.07 -13.35 -13.48
N ARG A 95 -14.20 -13.48 -12.46
CA ARG A 95 -13.71 -14.76 -11.94
C ARG A 95 -13.00 -15.65 -12.97
N GLN A 96 -12.60 -15.09 -14.10
CA GLN A 96 -11.83 -15.82 -15.10
C GLN A 96 -10.48 -16.24 -14.52
N LEU A 97 -10.02 -17.43 -14.89
CA LEU A 97 -8.68 -17.90 -14.55
C LEU A 97 -7.68 -17.46 -15.61
N LEU A 98 -6.52 -17.01 -15.16
CA LEU A 98 -5.40 -16.64 -16.01
C LEU A 98 -4.10 -17.29 -15.54
N ASN A 99 -3.33 -17.75 -16.52
CA ASN A 99 -1.94 -18.16 -16.32
C ASN A 99 -1.04 -16.99 -16.72
N ILE A 100 -0.06 -16.65 -15.89
CA ILE A 100 0.86 -15.53 -16.14
C ILE A 100 2.24 -16.10 -16.38
N ARG A 101 2.80 -15.84 -17.55
CA ARG A 101 4.19 -16.14 -17.85
C ARG A 101 4.97 -14.84 -17.80
N ASN A 102 5.78 -14.67 -16.75
CA ASN A 102 6.70 -13.57 -16.64
C ASN A 102 8.09 -14.02 -17.14
N PRO A 103 8.62 -13.43 -18.23
CA PRO A 103 9.96 -13.73 -18.73
C PRO A 103 11.05 -13.59 -17.66
N ALA A 104 10.93 -12.61 -16.78
CA ALA A 104 11.89 -12.37 -15.70
C ALA A 104 11.88 -13.46 -14.62
N LEU A 105 10.81 -14.28 -14.56
CA LEU A 105 10.61 -15.36 -13.58
C LEU A 105 10.69 -16.76 -14.23
N GLN A 106 11.22 -16.87 -15.46
CA GLN A 106 11.22 -18.06 -16.33
C GLN A 106 11.83 -19.34 -15.75
N ARG A 107 12.45 -19.31 -14.57
CA ARG A 107 13.06 -20.49 -13.97
C ARG A 107 12.05 -21.54 -13.45
N GLN A 108 10.74 -21.24 -13.45
CA GLN A 108 9.72 -22.14 -12.91
C GLN A 108 8.84 -22.79 -13.99
N ARG A 109 8.80 -24.12 -13.98
CA ARG A 109 7.99 -24.98 -14.87
C ARG A 109 6.57 -25.27 -14.34
N SER A 110 6.20 -24.76 -13.17
CA SER A 110 4.92 -25.06 -12.53
C SER A 110 3.81 -24.12 -13.00
N LEU A 111 2.69 -24.69 -13.45
CA LEU A 111 1.48 -23.94 -13.78
C LEU A 111 0.98 -23.18 -12.53
N THR A 112 0.79 -21.88 -12.67
CA THR A 112 0.25 -21.01 -11.61
C THR A 112 -0.96 -20.28 -12.17
N LEU A 113 -2.12 -20.46 -11.53
CA LEU A 113 -3.37 -19.87 -11.98
C LEU A 113 -3.83 -18.79 -11.00
N PHE A 114 -4.26 -17.67 -11.55
CA PHE A 114 -4.86 -16.58 -10.80
C PHE A 114 -6.32 -16.39 -11.22
N GLU A 115 -7.19 -16.15 -10.25
CA GLU A 115 -8.58 -15.77 -10.48
C GLU A 115 -8.71 -14.25 -10.50
N VAL A 116 -9.40 -13.72 -11.52
CA VAL A 116 -9.77 -12.30 -11.59
C VAL A 116 -10.79 -11.98 -10.49
N ARG A 117 -10.41 -11.10 -9.55
CA ARG A 117 -11.27 -10.67 -8.45
C ARG A 117 -12.01 -9.38 -8.75
N TRP A 118 -11.40 -8.51 -9.53
CA TRP A 118 -12.02 -7.29 -10.03
C TRP A 118 -11.24 -6.78 -11.26
N SER A 119 -11.93 -6.03 -12.11
CA SER A 119 -11.33 -5.34 -13.25
C SER A 119 -11.96 -3.95 -13.43
N THR A 120 -11.14 -2.98 -13.82
CA THR A 120 -11.56 -1.60 -14.07
C THR A 120 -10.92 -1.10 -15.36
N HIS A 121 -11.72 -0.50 -16.24
CA HIS A 121 -11.19 0.17 -17.42
C HIS A 121 -10.34 1.38 -16.99
N LEU A 122 -9.13 1.48 -17.55
CA LEU A 122 -8.22 2.57 -17.27
C LEU A 122 -8.24 3.56 -18.44
N PRO A 123 -8.85 4.75 -18.29
CA PRO A 123 -8.92 5.76 -19.34
C PRO A 123 -7.58 6.50 -19.45
N VAL A 124 -6.52 5.78 -19.76
CA VAL A 124 -5.29 6.39 -20.27
C VAL A 124 -5.62 6.73 -21.72
N GLY A 125 -5.39 7.95 -22.20
CA GLY A 125 -5.68 8.38 -23.58
C GLY A 125 -4.86 7.67 -24.67
N THR A 126 -4.64 6.36 -24.54
CA THR A 126 -3.97 5.48 -25.47
C THR A 126 -4.95 4.98 -26.51
N THR A 127 -4.45 4.72 -27.73
CA THR A 127 -5.24 4.18 -28.86
C THR A 127 -5.90 2.83 -28.55
N HIS A 128 -5.37 2.08 -27.58
CA HIS A 128 -5.90 0.78 -27.17
C HIS A 128 -6.42 0.85 -25.73
N PRO A 129 -7.60 0.27 -25.44
CA PRO A 129 -8.12 0.23 -24.08
C PRO A 129 -7.19 -0.59 -23.18
N ARG A 130 -7.07 -0.17 -21.92
CA ARG A 130 -6.33 -0.94 -20.91
C ARG A 130 -7.20 -1.21 -19.71
N TYR A 131 -6.94 -2.32 -19.04
CA TYR A 131 -7.71 -2.76 -17.89
C TYR A 131 -6.78 -2.99 -16.71
N LEU A 132 -7.09 -2.34 -15.59
CA LEU A 132 -6.47 -2.63 -14.31
C LEU A 132 -7.19 -3.82 -13.68
N VAL A 133 -6.45 -4.87 -13.33
CA VAL A 133 -7.04 -6.15 -12.93
C VAL A 133 -6.36 -6.67 -11.67
N GLY A 134 -7.14 -6.83 -10.61
CA GLY A 134 -6.70 -7.46 -9.38
C GLY A 134 -7.00 -8.95 -9.39
N CYS A 135 -5.96 -9.77 -9.23
CA CYS A 135 -6.07 -11.22 -9.26
C CYS A 135 -5.61 -11.84 -7.94
N ARG A 136 -6.21 -12.98 -7.58
CA ARG A 136 -5.83 -13.80 -6.42
C ARG A 136 -5.28 -15.13 -6.91
N LEU A 137 -4.23 -15.63 -6.27
CA LEU A 137 -3.69 -16.96 -6.52
C LEU A 137 -4.78 -18.02 -6.23
N ALA A 138 -5.15 -18.78 -7.26
CA ALA A 138 -6.16 -19.83 -7.17
C ALA A 138 -5.51 -21.22 -7.11
N PHE A 139 -4.39 -21.42 -7.82
CA PHE A 139 -3.67 -22.69 -7.86
C PHE A 139 -2.18 -22.50 -8.11
N GLY A 140 -1.36 -23.38 -7.50
CA GLY A 140 0.09 -23.42 -7.71
C GLY A 140 0.87 -22.61 -6.66
N ARG A 141 2.14 -22.32 -6.97
CA ARG A 141 3.06 -21.57 -6.09
C ARG A 141 3.66 -20.41 -6.87
N PHE A 142 3.35 -19.18 -6.45
CA PHE A 142 3.92 -17.98 -7.03
C PHE A 142 5.11 -17.48 -6.17
N PRO A 143 6.34 -17.48 -6.69
CA PRO A 143 7.54 -17.14 -5.91
C PRO A 143 7.73 -15.61 -5.81
N TYR A 144 6.76 -14.90 -5.22
CA TYR A 144 6.79 -13.42 -5.12
C TYR A 144 8.07 -12.89 -4.45
N PHE A 145 8.68 -13.67 -3.55
CA PHE A 145 9.95 -13.34 -2.89
C PHE A 145 11.16 -13.30 -3.84
N LEU A 146 11.10 -13.93 -5.03
CA LEU A 146 12.18 -13.77 -6.02
C LEU A 146 12.19 -12.37 -6.62
N VAL A 147 11.01 -11.73 -6.71
CA VAL A 147 10.90 -10.33 -7.09
C VAL A 147 11.37 -9.42 -5.95
N GLN A 148 11.13 -9.80 -4.70
CA GLN A 148 11.63 -9.09 -3.52
C GLN A 148 13.16 -8.95 -3.53
N ARG A 149 13.92 -9.98 -3.93
CA ARG A 149 15.40 -9.91 -3.98
C ARG A 149 15.91 -8.92 -5.03
N GLN A 150 15.29 -8.88 -6.22
CA GLN A 150 15.67 -7.91 -7.26
C GLN A 150 15.35 -6.46 -6.87
N HIS A 151 14.29 -6.24 -6.09
CA HIS A 151 13.98 -4.92 -5.53
C HIS A 151 14.99 -4.52 -4.45
N LEU A 152 15.32 -5.45 -3.55
CA LEU A 152 16.28 -5.21 -2.47
C LEU A 152 17.69 -4.90 -3.01
N ASP A 153 18.15 -5.65 -4.03
CA ASP A 153 19.47 -5.42 -4.64
C ASP A 153 19.57 -4.03 -5.32
N ARG A 154 18.46 -3.50 -5.85
CA ARG A 154 18.42 -2.13 -6.41
C ARG A 154 18.55 -1.07 -5.33
N ASP A 155 17.86 -1.24 -4.21
CA ASP A 155 17.90 -0.27 -3.10
C ASP A 155 19.28 -0.25 -2.42
N ILE A 156 19.99 -1.38 -2.38
CA ILE A 156 21.36 -1.47 -1.83
C ILE A 156 22.39 -0.91 -2.83
N SER A 157 22.21 -1.11 -4.13
CA SER A 157 23.14 -0.60 -5.15
C SER A 157 23.14 0.94 -5.25
N GLY A 158 22.12 1.61 -4.72
CA GLY A 158 22.05 3.07 -4.60
C GLY A 158 22.73 3.64 -3.33
N LEU A 159 23.23 2.77 -2.44
CA LEU A 159 23.88 3.15 -1.17
C LEU A 159 25.39 2.91 -1.18
N SER A 160 25.98 2.62 -2.34
CA SER A 160 27.44 2.65 -2.50
C SER A 160 27.92 4.11 -2.47
N LEU A 161 28.35 4.54 -1.28
CA LEU A 161 29.22 5.70 -1.04
C LEU A 161 30.58 5.55 -1.73
#